data_AF-A0A1C2AWI2-F1
#
_entry.id   AF-A0A1C2AWI2-F1
#
_cell.length_a   1.000
_cell.length_b   1.000
_cell.length_c   1.000
_cell.angle_alpha   90.00
_cell.angle_beta   90.00
_cell.angle_gamma   90.00
#
_symmetry.space_group_name_H-M   'P 1'
#
loop_
_entity.id
_entity.type
_entity.pdbx_description
1 polymer ?
#
loop_
_entity_poly.entity_id
_entity_poly.type
_entity_poly.pdbx_seq_one_letter_code
_entity_poly.pdbx_strand_id
1 'polypeptide(L)'
;MTNFQKVKNFMETFGQEVKSKPSLSSDKINMLRYNLIKEELDEFKQALDNNDLLEVADALTDILYVTYGAGHAFGIDLDACFVEVQNSNMSKLGLDGKPIFNDQGKVMKGPNYFKPDLSKYIK
;
A
#
# COMPACT_ATOMS: atom_id res chain seq x y z
N MET A 1 12.52 -8.98 -9.57
CA MET A 1 11.08 -8.69 -9.67
C MET A 1 10.61 -8.22 -8.30
N THR A 2 10.03 -7.03 -8.21
CA THR A 2 9.43 -6.51 -6.96
C THR A 2 8.15 -7.28 -6.60
N ASN A 3 7.64 -7.13 -5.38
CA ASN A 3 6.37 -7.76 -5.00
C ASN A 3 5.21 -7.26 -5.87
N PHE A 4 5.17 -5.96 -6.16
CA PHE A 4 4.21 -5.39 -7.10
C PHE A 4 4.31 -6.08 -8.47
N GLN A 5 5.50 -6.25 -9.04
CA GLN A 5 5.67 -6.94 -10.32
C GLN A 5 5.29 -8.43 -10.28
N LYS A 6 5.46 -9.13 -9.16
CA LYS A 6 5.00 -10.52 -8.99
C LYS A 6 3.48 -10.62 -9.06
N VAL A 7 2.77 -9.68 -8.44
CA VAL A 7 1.30 -9.63 -8.50
C VAL A 7 0.80 -9.31 -9.91
N LYS A 8 1.53 -8.47 -10.67
CA LYS A 8 1.24 -8.26 -12.10
C LYS A 8 1.26 -9.58 -12.87
N ASN A 9 2.32 -10.37 -12.70
CA ASN A 9 2.48 -11.65 -13.36
C ASN A 9 1.32 -12.60 -13.03
N PHE A 10 0.94 -12.69 -11.75
CA PHE A 10 -0.25 -13.44 -11.33
C PHE A 10 -1.50 -12.94 -12.06
N MET A 11 -1.79 -11.63 -12.03
CA MET A 11 -2.99 -11.09 -12.66
C MET A 11 -3.05 -11.38 -14.16
N GLU A 12 -1.95 -11.20 -14.89
CA GLU A 12 -1.86 -11.53 -16.32
C GLU A 12 -2.07 -13.03 -16.57
N THR A 13 -1.46 -13.88 -15.74
CA THR A 13 -1.58 -15.35 -15.84
C THR A 13 -3.02 -15.81 -15.63
N PHE A 14 -3.75 -15.18 -14.70
CA PHE A 14 -5.12 -15.53 -14.35
C PHE A 14 -6.17 -14.66 -15.08
N GLY A 15 -5.79 -13.93 -16.13
CA GLY A 15 -6.72 -13.17 -16.98
C GLY A 15 -7.42 -12.01 -16.28
N GLN A 16 -6.85 -11.49 -15.19
CA GLN A 16 -7.36 -10.30 -14.51
C GLN A 16 -6.92 -9.03 -15.25
N GLU A 17 -7.72 -7.97 -15.13
CA GLU A 17 -7.41 -6.69 -15.76
C GLU A 17 -6.18 -6.04 -15.13
N VAL A 18 -5.20 -5.67 -15.97
CA VAL A 18 -4.01 -4.89 -15.62
C VAL A 18 -3.97 -3.68 -16.54
N LYS A 19 -3.97 -2.48 -15.96
CA LYS A 19 -3.93 -1.24 -16.72
C LYS A 19 -2.50 -0.72 -16.86
N SER A 20 -2.21 -0.14 -18.03
CA SER A 20 -0.93 0.52 -18.32
C SER A 20 -0.90 2.00 -17.97
N LYS A 21 -2.07 2.60 -17.67
CA LYS A 21 -2.21 4.01 -17.31
C LYS A 21 -3.16 4.22 -16.13
N PRO A 22 -2.90 5.19 -15.25
CA PRO A 22 -3.74 5.49 -14.10
C PRO A 22 -5.19 5.80 -14.50
N SER A 23 -6.14 4.98 -14.04
CA SER A 23 -7.59 5.22 -14.18
C SER A 23 -8.41 4.21 -13.39
N LEU A 24 -9.55 4.64 -12.84
CA LEU A 24 -10.56 3.71 -12.32
C LEU A 24 -11.07 2.80 -13.43
N SER A 25 -11.40 1.55 -13.09
CA SER A 25 -11.94 0.54 -14.00
C SER A 25 -13.48 0.61 -14.03
N SER A 26 -14.14 -0.47 -14.47
CA SER A 26 -15.58 -0.66 -14.31
C SER A 26 -15.98 -0.72 -12.83
N ASP A 27 -17.22 -0.34 -12.51
CA ASP A 27 -17.75 -0.41 -11.14
C ASP A 27 -17.60 -1.80 -10.53
N LYS A 28 -17.76 -2.85 -11.36
CA LYS A 28 -17.54 -4.23 -10.95
C LYS A 28 -16.10 -4.47 -10.48
N ILE A 29 -15.10 -4.03 -11.24
CA ILE A 29 -13.68 -4.22 -10.89
C ILE A 29 -13.29 -3.32 -9.71
N ASN A 30 -13.77 -2.08 -9.69
CA ASN A 30 -13.53 -1.16 -8.58
C ASN A 30 -14.05 -1.75 -7.26
N MET A 31 -15.29 -2.26 -7.27
CA MET A 31 -15.89 -2.91 -6.10
C MET A 31 -15.21 -4.22 -5.74
N LEU A 32 -14.79 -5.03 -6.72
CA LEU A 32 -14.01 -6.24 -6.46
C LEU A 32 -12.73 -5.92 -5.69
N ARG A 33 -11.94 -4.93 -6.13
CA ARG A 33 -10.70 -4.54 -5.45
C ARG A 33 -10.94 -4.01 -4.04
N TYR A 34 -11.98 -3.19 -3.86
CA TYR A 34 -12.35 -2.71 -2.54
C TYR A 34 -12.76 -3.87 -1.60
N ASN A 35 -13.60 -4.78 -2.09
CA ASN A 35 -14.09 -5.90 -1.28
C ASN A 35 -12.97 -6.86 -0.86
N LEU A 36 -12.03 -7.18 -1.75
CA LEU A 36 -10.86 -7.99 -1.41
C LEU A 36 -10.04 -7.33 -0.31
N ILE A 37 -9.71 -6.03 -0.42
CA ILE A 37 -8.99 -5.31 0.64
C ILE A 37 -9.75 -5.32 1.97
N LYS A 38 -11.08 -5.18 1.91
CA LYS A 38 -11.91 -5.20 3.11
C LYS A 38 -11.92 -6.59 3.76
N GLU A 39 -11.99 -7.65 2.97
CA GLU A 39 -11.94 -9.04 3.44
C GLU A 39 -10.65 -9.30 4.23
N GLU A 40 -9.48 -9.03 3.65
CA GLU A 40 -8.19 -9.25 4.35
C GLU A 40 -8.03 -8.37 5.60
N LEU A 41 -8.64 -7.18 5.61
CA LEU A 41 -8.64 -6.30 6.79
C LEU A 41 -9.51 -6.88 7.92
N ASP A 42 -10.65 -7.46 7.60
CA ASP A 42 -11.53 -8.13 8.57
C ASP A 42 -10.84 -9.38 9.14
N GLU A 43 -10.14 -10.15 8.31
CA GLU A 43 -9.33 -11.32 8.74
C GLU A 43 -8.18 -10.91 9.65
N PHE A 44 -7.45 -9.84 9.31
CA PHE A 44 -6.41 -9.29 10.18
C PHE A 44 -6.97 -8.90 11.55
N LYS A 45 -8.15 -8.28 11.60
CA LYS A 45 -8.80 -7.93 12.86
C LYS A 45 -9.17 -9.17 13.68
N GLN A 46 -9.69 -10.21 13.02
CA GLN A 46 -10.03 -11.47 13.66
C GLN A 46 -8.78 -12.18 14.23
N ALA A 47 -7.67 -12.18 13.48
CA ALA A 47 -6.40 -12.75 13.94
C ALA A 47 -5.87 -12.06 15.21
N LEU A 48 -5.96 -10.73 15.27
CA LEU A 48 -5.64 -9.97 16.48
C LEU A 48 -6.54 -10.32 17.66
N ASP A 49 -7.85 -10.43 17.45
CA ASP A 49 -8.82 -10.77 18.51
C ASP A 49 -8.59 -12.16 19.08
N ASN A 50 -8.10 -13.07 18.24
CA ASN A 50 -7.78 -14.44 18.62
C ASN A 50 -6.36 -14.61 19.20
N ASN A 51 -5.54 -13.55 19.24
CA ASN A 51 -4.11 -13.62 19.56
C ASN A 51 -3.34 -14.64 18.70
N ASP A 52 -3.70 -14.75 17.42
CA ASP A 52 -3.07 -15.70 16.49
C ASP A 52 -2.02 -15.00 15.63
N LEU A 53 -0.75 -15.16 16.00
CA LEU A 53 0.37 -14.52 15.30
C LEU A 53 0.60 -15.07 13.90
N LEU A 54 0.26 -16.35 13.66
CA LEU A 54 0.41 -16.96 12.34
C LEU A 54 -0.58 -16.34 11.37
N GLU A 55 -1.84 -16.27 11.75
CA GLU A 55 -2.91 -15.64 10.96
C GLU A 55 -2.69 -14.12 10.79
N VAL A 56 -2.06 -13.46 11.77
CA VAL A 56 -1.63 -12.06 11.61
C VAL A 56 -0.60 -11.93 10.48
N ALA A 57 0.37 -12.84 10.39
CA ALA A 57 1.39 -12.79 9.34
C ALA A 57 0.78 -13.09 7.96
N ASP A 58 -0.19 -14.00 7.90
CA ASP A 58 -0.93 -14.36 6.69
C ASP A 58 -1.76 -13.17 6.18
N ALA A 59 -2.69 -12.67 7.01
CA ALA A 59 -3.56 -11.56 6.64
C ALA A 59 -2.79 -10.28 6.27
N LEU A 60 -1.68 -9.96 6.97
CA LEU A 60 -0.84 -8.82 6.57
C LEU A 60 -0.18 -9.02 5.20
N THR A 61 0.18 -10.26 4.87
CA THR A 61 0.74 -10.61 3.55
C THR A 61 -0.33 -10.49 2.47
N ASP A 62 -1.54 -10.96 2.74
CA ASP A 62 -2.64 -10.89 1.79
C ASP A 62 -3.13 -9.47 1.56
N ILE A 63 -3.18 -8.62 2.61
CA ILE A 63 -3.40 -7.17 2.46
C ILE A 63 -2.41 -6.57 1.45
N LEU A 64 -1.12 -6.89 1.53
CA LEU A 64 -0.13 -6.42 0.55
C LEU A 64 -0.47 -6.93 -0.86
N TYR A 65 -0.82 -8.21 -0.98
CA TYR A 65 -1.11 -8.87 -2.24
C TYR A 65 -2.33 -8.24 -2.94
N VAL A 66 -3.46 -8.10 -2.23
CA VAL A 66 -4.69 -7.53 -2.79
C VAL A 66 -4.55 -6.02 -3.03
N THR A 67 -3.76 -5.31 -2.22
CA THR A 67 -3.43 -3.90 -2.44
C THR A 67 -2.62 -3.70 -3.72
N TYR A 68 -1.59 -4.53 -3.94
CA TYR A 68 -0.85 -4.52 -5.21
C TYR A 68 -1.73 -4.89 -6.40
N GLY A 69 -2.68 -5.81 -6.21
CA GLY A 69 -3.67 -6.15 -7.22
C GLY A 69 -4.55 -4.96 -7.61
N ALA A 70 -4.98 -4.15 -6.63
CA ALA A 70 -5.70 -2.90 -6.88
C ALA A 70 -4.84 -1.88 -7.63
N GLY A 71 -3.57 -1.73 -7.26
CA GLY A 71 -2.62 -0.87 -7.98
C GLY A 71 -2.54 -1.20 -9.48
N HIS A 72 -2.38 -2.47 -9.83
CA HIS A 72 -2.36 -2.91 -11.23
C HIS A 72 -3.70 -2.72 -11.94
N ALA A 73 -4.82 -3.04 -11.28
CA ALA A 73 -6.16 -2.86 -11.86
C ALA A 73 -6.46 -1.39 -12.16
N PHE A 74 -5.84 -0.45 -11.43
CA PHE A 74 -5.98 0.98 -11.66
C PHE A 74 -4.82 1.60 -12.45
N GLY A 75 -3.80 0.82 -12.81
CA GLY A 75 -2.62 1.30 -13.53
C GLY A 75 -1.77 2.28 -12.73
N ILE A 76 -1.78 2.15 -11.40
CA ILE A 76 -1.02 2.99 -10.46
C ILE A 76 0.20 2.19 -10.01
N ASP A 77 1.39 2.70 -10.31
CA ASP A 77 2.65 2.10 -9.88
C ASP A 77 2.85 2.31 -8.37
N LEU A 78 2.51 1.28 -7.58
CA LEU A 78 2.62 1.33 -6.13
C LEU A 78 4.06 1.21 -5.63
N ASP A 79 5.00 0.66 -6.40
CA ASP A 79 6.42 0.73 -6.04
C ASP A 79 6.89 2.19 -6.10
N ALA A 80 6.53 2.90 -7.15
CA ALA A 80 6.88 4.32 -7.31
C ALA A 80 6.20 5.20 -6.24
N CYS A 81 4.91 4.95 -5.95
CA CYS A 81 4.19 5.63 -4.87
C CYS A 81 4.83 5.36 -3.50
N PHE A 82 5.23 4.12 -3.23
CA PHE A 82 5.88 3.73 -1.98
C PHE A 82 7.21 4.46 -1.80
N VAL A 83 8.05 4.53 -2.85
CA VAL A 83 9.32 5.27 -2.80
C VAL A 83 9.12 6.74 -2.47
N GLU A 84 8.13 7.40 -3.08
CA GLU A 84 7.81 8.81 -2.79
C GLU A 84 7.35 9.02 -1.34
N VAL A 85 6.43 8.17 -0.87
CA VAL A 85 5.94 8.21 0.52
C VAL A 85 7.07 7.91 1.50
N GLN A 86 7.94 6.95 1.19
CA GLN A 86 9.08 6.58 2.02
C GLN A 86 10.08 7.73 2.13
N ASN A 87 10.44 8.37 1.01
CA ASN A 87 11.34 9.52 1.03
C ASN A 87 10.76 10.67 1.86
N SER A 88 9.46 10.96 1.70
CA SER A 88 8.77 11.94 2.54
C SER A 88 8.76 11.54 4.03
N ASN A 89 8.52 10.27 4.35
CA ASN A 89 8.53 9.80 5.73
C ASN A 89 9.92 9.92 6.36
N MET A 90 10.98 9.57 5.63
CA MET A 90 12.36 9.69 6.13
C MET A 90 12.84 11.14 6.22
N SER A 91 12.21 12.08 5.49
CA SER A 91 12.49 13.52 5.64
C SER A 91 12.01 14.12 6.97
N LYS A 92 11.25 13.36 7.77
CA LYS A 92 10.73 13.79 9.07
C LYS A 92 11.77 13.82 10.19
N LEU A 93 12.98 13.32 9.97
CA LEU A 93 14.05 13.33 10.98
C LEU A 93 14.43 14.76 11.40
N GLY A 94 14.83 14.91 12.66
CA GLY A 94 15.44 16.12 13.20
C GLY A 94 16.81 16.40 12.56
N LEU A 95 17.38 17.58 12.88
CA LEU A 95 18.72 17.96 12.40
C LEU A 95 19.83 17.01 12.88
N ASP A 96 19.57 16.28 13.97
CA ASP A 96 20.46 15.27 14.55
C ASP A 96 20.25 13.87 13.95
N GLY A 97 19.39 13.73 12.94
CA GLY A 97 19.06 12.47 12.30
C GLY A 97 18.15 11.56 13.14
N LYS A 98 17.56 12.06 14.24
CA LYS A 98 16.67 11.27 15.10
C LYS A 98 15.18 11.58 14.83
N PRO A 99 14.29 10.61 15.06
CA PRO A 99 12.85 10.86 14.99
C PRO A 99 12.40 11.82 16.10
N ILE A 100 11.47 12.71 15.75
CA ILE A 100 10.79 13.60 16.70
C ILE A 100 9.43 12.96 17.00
N PHE A 101 9.08 12.78 18.27
CA PHE A 101 7.80 12.19 18.68
C PHE A 101 6.94 13.18 19.45
N ASN A 102 5.62 13.04 19.37
CA ASN A 102 4.70 13.67 20.33
C ASN A 102 4.51 12.77 21.58
N ASP A 103 3.74 13.24 22.54
CA ASP A 103 3.45 12.52 23.80
C ASP A 103 2.73 11.17 23.60
N GLN A 104 2.22 10.91 22.40
CA GLN A 104 1.55 9.66 22.02
C GLN A 104 2.46 8.72 21.21
N GLY A 105 3.75 9.07 21.03
CA GLY A 105 4.70 8.28 20.24
C GLY A 105 4.54 8.41 18.71
N LYS A 106 3.77 9.39 18.23
CA LYS A 106 3.61 9.65 16.79
C LYS A 106 4.82 10.40 16.24
N VAL A 107 5.37 9.94 15.12
CA VAL A 107 6.44 10.63 14.40
C VAL A 107 5.94 12.00 13.88
N MET A 108 6.63 13.06 14.30
CA MET A 108 6.40 14.45 13.96
C MET A 108 7.24 14.88 12.75
N LYS A 109 6.90 16.02 12.14
CA LYS A 109 7.60 16.54 10.97
C LYS A 109 8.86 17.30 11.39
N GLY A 110 10.02 16.84 10.91
CA GLY A 110 11.29 17.55 11.03
C GLY A 110 11.41 18.76 10.09
N PRO A 111 12.51 19.53 10.22
CA PRO A 111 12.72 20.76 9.47
C PRO A 111 12.90 20.55 7.96
N ASN A 112 13.38 19.37 7.54
CA ASN A 112 13.56 19.00 6.14
C ASN A 112 12.33 18.30 5.54
N TYR A 113 11.19 18.30 6.25
CA TYR A 113 10.00 17.62 5.80
C TYR A 113 9.49 18.18 4.47
N PHE A 114 9.18 17.27 3.54
CA PHE A 114 8.36 17.56 2.37
C PHE A 114 7.14 16.64 2.33
N LYS A 115 6.02 17.14 1.80
CA LYS A 115 4.82 16.35 1.56
C LYS A 115 5.05 15.45 0.33
N PRO A 116 4.66 14.16 0.35
CA PRO A 116 4.84 13.32 -0.83
C PRO A 116 3.94 13.83 -1.96
N ASP A 117 4.49 13.92 -3.17
CA ASP A 117 3.74 14.29 -4.37
C ASP A 117 3.40 13.04 -5.19
N LEU A 118 2.21 12.47 -4.94
CA LEU A 118 1.69 11.35 -5.71
C LEU A 118 1.04 11.77 -7.03
N SER A 119 0.79 13.06 -7.26
CA SER A 119 0.12 13.53 -8.48
C SER A 119 0.92 13.22 -9.74
N LYS A 120 2.24 13.09 -9.63
CA LYS A 120 3.14 12.66 -10.71
C LYS A 120 2.91 11.23 -11.19
N TYR A 121 2.20 10.40 -10.43
CA TYR A 121 1.89 9.00 -10.77
C TYR A 121 0.44 8.78 -11.22
N ILE A 122 -0.39 9.82 -11.22
CA ILE A 122 -1.83 9.75 -11.57
C ILE A 122 -2.12 10.60 -12.84
N LYS A 123 -1.16 10.65 -13.77
CA LYS A 123 -1.28 11.43 -15.02
C LYS A 123 -1.68 10.58 -16.22
#